data_AF-A0A9P1YLC2-F1
#
_entry.id   AF-A0A9P1YLC2-F1
#
_cell.length_a   1.000
_cell.length_b   1.000
_cell.length_c   1.000
_cell.angle_alpha   90.00
_cell.angle_beta   90.00
_cell.angle_gamma   90.00
#
_symmetry.space_group_name_H-M   'P 1'
#
loop_
_entity.id
_entity.type
_entity.pdbx_description
1 polymer ?
#
loop_
_entity_poly.entity_id
_entity_poly.type
_entity_poly.pdbx_seq_one_letter_code
_entity_poly.pdbx_strand_id
1 'polypeptide(L)'
;MTTNKAISRIDAKIDMALLPEWKNTRMYEAEIIIPKGQQINIGKVAPQVIESTGTILKGGVDQILLPQGWSLKWIKNIESVGS
;
A
#
# COMPACT_ATOMS: atom_id res chain seq x y z
N MET A 1 13.13 2.64 -10.34
CA MET A 1 12.11 1.67 -9.88
C MET A 1 10.76 2.34 -10.03
N THR A 2 9.77 1.62 -10.56
CA THR A 2 8.40 2.08 -10.73
C THR A 2 7.49 0.92 -10.37
N THR A 3 6.43 1.18 -9.61
CA THR A 3 5.40 0.18 -9.28
C THR A 3 4.24 0.29 -10.27
N ASN A 4 3.50 -0.81 -10.44
CA ASN A 4 2.27 -0.81 -11.23
C ASN A 4 1.08 -0.41 -10.35
N LYS A 5 0.04 0.13 -10.97
CA LYS A 5 -1.23 0.42 -10.29
C LYS A 5 -1.91 -0.86 -9.82
N ALA A 6 -2.72 -0.76 -8.77
CA ALA A 6 -3.57 -1.87 -8.35
C ALA A 6 -4.68 -2.12 -9.40
N ILE A 7 -4.98 -3.40 -9.67
CA ILE A 7 -6.03 -3.78 -10.61
C ILE A 7 -7.42 -3.57 -9.99
N SER A 8 -7.56 -3.85 -8.68
CA SER A 8 -8.80 -3.63 -7.93
C SER A 8 -8.56 -3.41 -6.43
N ARG A 9 -9.58 -2.90 -5.72
CA ARG A 9 -9.56 -2.71 -4.25
C ARG A 9 -9.47 -4.03 -3.48
N ILE A 10 -9.94 -5.13 -4.07
CA ILE A 10 -9.93 -6.47 -3.48
C ILE A 10 -8.52 -7.05 -3.60
N ASP A 11 -7.90 -6.95 -4.78
CA ASP A 11 -6.52 -7.40 -5.00
C ASP A 11 -5.57 -6.64 -4.07
N ALA A 12 -5.74 -5.31 -3.97
CA ALA A 12 -4.96 -4.49 -3.03
C ALA A 12 -5.11 -4.96 -1.56
N LYS A 13 -6.29 -5.42 -1.14
CA LYS A 13 -6.49 -5.96 0.22
C LYS A 13 -5.71 -7.25 0.43
N ILE A 14 -5.81 -8.17 -0.52
CA ILE A 14 -5.25 -9.52 -0.43
C ILE A 14 -3.72 -9.45 -0.52
N ASP A 15 -3.22 -8.71 -1.50
CA ASP A 15 -1.81 -8.58 -1.81
C ASP A 15 -1.06 -7.79 -0.73
N MET A 16 -1.64 -6.71 -0.23
CA MET A 16 -1.04 -5.91 0.85
C MET A 16 -1.36 -6.43 2.25
N ALA A 17 -2.02 -7.60 2.36
CA ALA A 17 -2.39 -8.22 3.62
C ALA A 17 -3.06 -7.27 4.62
N LEU A 18 -3.95 -6.40 4.14
CA LEU A 18 -4.54 -5.34 4.94
C LEU A 18 -5.68 -5.86 5.83
N LEU A 19 -5.37 -5.98 7.12
CA LEU A 19 -6.31 -6.38 8.16
C LEU A 19 -7.52 -5.41 8.24
N PRO A 20 -8.78 -5.90 8.23
CA PRO A 20 -9.97 -5.07 8.34
C PRO A 20 -9.98 -4.16 9.58
N GLU A 21 -9.49 -4.65 10.71
CA GLU A 21 -9.43 -3.99 12.02
C GLU A 21 -8.53 -2.74 12.03
N TRP A 22 -7.61 -2.62 11.08
CA TRP A 22 -6.78 -1.42 10.92
C TRP A 22 -7.57 -0.24 10.32
N LYS A 23 -8.80 -0.48 9.84
CA LYS A 23 -9.73 0.54 9.31
C LYS A 23 -9.11 1.42 8.20
N ASN A 24 -8.18 0.86 7.43
CA ASN A 24 -7.58 1.55 6.29
C ASN A 24 -8.64 1.90 5.25
N THR A 25 -8.66 3.16 4.79
CA THR A 25 -9.44 3.54 3.60
C THR A 25 -8.69 3.08 2.35
N ARG A 26 -9.42 2.58 1.37
CA ARG A 26 -8.89 2.20 0.04
C ARG A 26 -9.64 2.94 -1.06
N MET A 27 -9.97 4.20 -0.78
CA MET A 27 -10.79 5.04 -1.66
C MET A 27 -9.92 5.74 -2.70
N TYR A 28 -8.64 5.92 -2.41
CA TYR A 28 -7.73 6.69 -3.26
C TYR A 28 -6.45 5.91 -3.54
N GLU A 29 -5.94 6.07 -4.74
CA GLU A 29 -4.60 5.64 -5.16
C GLU A 29 -3.78 6.89 -5.50
N ALA A 30 -2.55 6.97 -4.99
CA ALA A 30 -1.68 8.11 -5.18
C ALA A 30 -0.43 7.71 -5.97
N GLU A 31 -0.11 8.47 -7.03
CA GLU A 31 1.17 8.39 -7.71
C GLU A 31 2.16 9.31 -7.00
N ILE A 32 3.25 8.74 -6.47
CA ILE A 32 4.27 9.49 -5.72
C ILE A 32 5.57 9.50 -6.50
N ILE A 33 6.16 10.69 -6.70
CA ILE A 33 7.51 10.86 -7.21
C ILE A 33 8.43 11.12 -6.02
N ILE A 34 9.29 10.15 -5.73
CA ILE A 34 10.29 10.24 -4.67
C ILE A 34 11.45 11.14 -5.17
N PRO A 35 11.77 12.26 -4.49
CA PRO A 35 12.87 13.12 -4.88
C PRO A 35 14.23 12.41 -4.86
N LYS A 36 15.16 12.89 -5.68
CA LYS A 36 16.54 12.39 -5.67
C LYS A 36 17.18 12.61 -4.29
N GLY A 37 17.96 11.64 -3.83
CA GLY A 37 18.71 11.71 -2.57
C GLY A 37 17.93 11.24 -1.34
N GLN A 38 16.69 10.77 -1.50
CA GLN A 38 15.93 10.14 -0.42
C GLN A 38 16.37 8.69 -0.22
N GLN A 39 16.45 8.26 1.04
CA GLN A 39 16.59 6.85 1.38
C GLN A 39 15.20 6.27 1.65
N ILE A 40 14.88 5.16 1.02
CA ILE A 40 13.60 4.47 1.12
C ILE A 40 13.86 3.02 1.46
N ASN A 41 13.16 2.50 2.47
CA ASN A 41 13.23 1.09 2.80
C ASN A 41 12.23 0.33 1.93
N ILE A 42 12.72 -0.72 1.27
CA ILE A 42 11.91 -1.64 0.46
C ILE A 42 11.87 -2.97 1.20
N GLY A 43 10.69 -3.54 1.34
CA GLY A 43 10.50 -4.84 1.97
C GLY A 43 9.42 -5.65 1.27
N LYS A 44 9.18 -6.85 1.80
CA LYS A 44 8.03 -7.68 1.42
C LYS A 44 6.95 -7.58 2.48
N VAL A 45 5.70 -7.47 2.05
CA VAL A 45 4.55 -7.56 2.96
C VAL A 45 4.50 -8.97 3.54
N ALA A 46 4.49 -9.08 4.87
CA ALA A 46 4.38 -10.36 5.55
C ALA A 46 2.93 -10.87 5.62
N PRO A 47 2.70 -12.20 5.71
CA PRO A 47 1.36 -12.75 5.89
C PRO A 47 0.67 -12.22 7.15
N GLN A 48 -0.64 -12.03 7.09
CA GLN A 48 -1.48 -11.63 8.22
C GLN A 48 -2.63 -12.63 8.41
N VAL A 49 -3.16 -12.72 9.63
CA VAL A 49 -4.30 -13.59 9.96
C VAL A 49 -5.44 -12.71 10.46
N ILE A 50 -6.61 -12.81 9.81
CA ILE A 50 -7.83 -12.15 10.29
C ILE A 50 -8.34 -12.96 11.49
N GLU A 51 -8.17 -12.42 12.70
CA GLU A 51 -8.44 -13.15 13.94
C GLU A 51 -9.90 -13.66 14.03
N SER A 52 -10.86 -12.87 13.54
CA SER A 52 -12.29 -13.21 13.63
C SER A 52 -12.73 -14.37 12.73
N THR A 53 -11.99 -14.66 11.65
CA THR A 53 -12.35 -15.70 10.66
C THR A 53 -11.28 -16.77 10.48
N GLY A 54 -10.09 -16.58 11.04
CA GLY A 54 -8.90 -17.42 10.78
C GLY A 54 -8.37 -17.32 9.34
N THR A 55 -8.87 -16.37 8.53
CA THR A 55 -8.46 -16.23 7.13
C THR A 55 -7.03 -15.71 7.04
N ILE A 56 -6.17 -16.41 6.28
CA ILE A 56 -4.78 -15.99 6.04
C ILE A 56 -4.72 -15.10 4.80
N LEU A 57 -4.24 -13.87 4.97
CA LEU A 57 -3.83 -12.97 3.90
C LEU A 57 -2.35 -13.20 3.64
N LYS A 58 -1.98 -13.71 2.45
CA LYS A 58 -0.62 -14.21 2.18
C LYS A 58 0.44 -13.11 2.11
N GLY A 59 0.05 -11.87 1.76
CA GLY A 59 1.03 -10.82 1.49
C GLY A 59 1.93 -11.17 0.30
N GLY A 60 3.21 -10.80 0.37
CA GLY A 60 4.26 -11.21 -0.58
C GLY A 60 4.58 -10.17 -1.66
N VAL A 61 3.81 -9.09 -1.76
CA VAL A 61 4.13 -7.97 -2.64
C VAL A 61 5.19 -7.05 -2.04
N ASP A 62 5.79 -6.21 -2.89
CA ASP A 62 6.72 -5.19 -2.44
C ASP A 62 5.97 -4.11 -1.64
N GLN A 63 6.60 -3.66 -0.57
CA GLN A 63 6.18 -2.49 0.20
C GLN A 63 7.34 -1.52 0.31
N ILE A 64 7.00 -0.23 0.38
CA ILE A 64 7.94 0.83 0.70
C ILE A 64 7.55 1.48 2.02
N LEU A 65 8.54 1.87 2.82
CA LEU A 65 8.30 2.72 3.99
C LEU A 65 8.67 4.16 3.64
N LEU A 66 7.68 5.05 3.70
CA LEU A 66 7.91 6.48 3.53
C LEU A 66 8.58 7.05 4.79
N PRO A 67 9.51 8.01 4.64
CA PRO A 67 10.10 8.70 5.78
C PRO A 67 9.03 9.38 6.64
N GLN A 68 9.27 9.41 7.95
CA GLN A 68 8.41 10.17 8.85
C GLN A 68 8.40 11.65 8.42
N GLY A 69 7.22 12.23 8.28
CA GLY A 69 7.06 13.63 7.86
C GLY A 69 7.36 13.91 6.38
N TRP A 70 7.31 12.90 5.51
CA TRP A 70 7.45 13.09 4.07
C TRP A 70 6.48 14.17 3.53
N SER A 71 6.95 14.92 2.52
CA SER A 71 6.20 16.05 1.98
C SER A 71 5.10 15.59 1.03
N LEU A 72 3.86 16.06 1.22
CA LEU A 72 2.75 15.82 0.28
C LEU A 72 3.02 16.37 -1.14
N LYS A 73 4.03 17.24 -1.31
CA LYS A 73 4.50 17.68 -2.63
C LYS A 73 5.07 16.55 -3.50
N TRP A 74 5.36 15.38 -2.91
CA TRP A 74 5.79 14.21 -3.67
C TRP A 74 4.62 13.55 -4.41
N ILE A 75 3.38 13.82 -3.99
CA ILE A 75 2.20 13.32 -4.67
C ILE A 75 2.05 14.06 -6.00
N LYS A 76 2.14 13.30 -7.09
CA LYS A 76 1.95 13.79 -8.45
C LYS A 76 0.48 13.72 -8.87
N ASN A 77 -0.22 12.67 -8.47
CA ASN A 77 -1.64 12.48 -8.77
C ASN A 77 -2.35 11.72 -7.64
N ILE A 78 -3.65 11.95 -7.48
CA ILE A 78 -4.54 11.15 -6.64
C ILE A 78 -5.79 10.83 -7.46
N GLU A 79 -6.17 9.57 -7.51
CA GLU A 79 -7.40 9.13 -8.17
C GLU A 79 -8.28 8.33 -7.21
N SER A 80 -9.59 8.41 -7.40
CA SER A 80 -10.51 7.54 -6.68
C SER A 80 -10.45 6.14 -7.27
N VAL A 81 -10.17 5.14 -6.44
CA VAL A 81 -10.28 3.75 -6.86
C VAL A 81 -11.76 3.39 -6.89
N GLY A 82 -12.30 3.18 -8.09
CA GLY A 82 -13.70 2.81 -8.31
C GLY A 82 -14.13 1.60 -7.48
N SER A 83 -15.40 1.58 -7.10
CA SER A 83 -16.06 0.50 -6.35
C SER A 83 -16.09 -0.81 -7.12
#